data_AF-A0A0F2IX64-F1
#
_entry.id   AF-A0A0F2IX64-F1
#
_cell.length_a   1.000
_cell.length_b   1.000
_cell.length_c   1.000
_cell.angle_alpha   90.00
_cell.angle_beta   90.00
_cell.angle_gamma   90.00
#
_symmetry.space_group_name_H-M   'P 1'
#
loop_
_entity.id
_entity.type
_entity.pdbx_description
1 polymer ?
#
loop_
_entity_poly.entity_id
_entity_poly.type
_entity_poly.pdbx_seq_one_letter_code
_entity_poly.pdbx_strand_id
1 'polypeptide(L)' 'MALEHVDVWFQDEARFGQQNTTTRLWAEKGTRPRAVKQQQFEYAYLFGSVCPARGIGEAMVVPWVNKEIMIEHLK' A
#
# COMPACT_ATOMS: atom_id res chain seq x y z
N MET A 1 -1.66 32.42 21.23
CA MET A 1 -1.14 31.05 21.40
C MET A 1 -2.14 30.06 20.79
N ALA A 2 -2.27 30.04 19.46
CA ALA A 2 -3.22 29.15 18.76
C ALA A 2 -2.64 27.76 18.48
N LEU A 3 -1.31 27.64 18.49
CA LEU A 3 -0.59 26.39 18.21
C LEU A 3 -0.43 25.48 19.46
N GLU A 4 -0.82 25.93 20.64
CA GLU A 4 -0.71 25.13 21.87
C GLU A 4 -1.73 23.97 21.93
N HIS A 5 -2.77 24.00 21.08
CA HIS A 5 -3.81 22.99 21.00
C HIS A 5 -3.98 22.46 19.57
N VAL A 6 -2.87 22.22 18.86
CA VAL A 6 -2.88 21.61 17.53
C VAL A 6 -2.18 20.26 17.58
N ASP A 7 -2.89 19.22 17.16
CA ASP A 7 -2.29 17.92 16.92
C ASP A 7 -1.65 17.88 15.53
N VAL A 8 -0.39 17.47 15.47
CA VAL A 8 0.31 17.23 14.20
C VAL A 8 0.11 15.77 13.82
N TRP A 9 -0.45 15.58 12.62
CA TRP A 9 -0.69 14.27 12.03
C TRP A 9 0.21 14.08 10.81
N PHE A 10 0.79 12.89 10.70
CA PHE A 10 1.56 12.46 9.54
C PHE A 10 0.73 11.44 8.79
N GLN A 11 0.50 11.70 7.51
CA GLN A 11 -0.33 10.87 6.64
C GLN A 11 0.50 10.34 5.48
N ASP A 12 0.27 9.08 5.12
CA ASP A 12 0.83 8.45 3.92
C ASP A 12 -0.17 7.47 3.29
N GLU A 13 0.10 7.10 2.05
CA GLU A 13 -0.65 6.12 1.28
C GLU A 13 0.28 5.00 0.80
N ALA A 14 -0.13 3.74 1.01
CA ALA A 14 0.65 2.59 0.57
C ALA A 14 -0.22 1.55 -0.13
N ARG A 15 0.31 0.98 -1.22
CA ARG A 15 -0.30 -0.14 -1.93
C ARG A 15 0.18 -1.47 -1.35
N PHE A 16 -0.77 -2.30 -0.92
CA PHE A 16 -0.54 -3.63 -0.39
C PHE A 16 -1.08 -4.68 -1.35
N GLY A 17 -0.27 -5.67 -1.69
CA GLY A 17 -0.67 -6.77 -2.56
C GLY A 17 0.41 -7.84 -2.61
N GLN A 18 0.00 -9.10 -2.79
CA GLN A 18 0.96 -10.19 -2.89
C GLN A 18 1.49 -10.31 -4.32
N GLN A 19 2.73 -9.88 -4.52
CA GLN A 19 3.41 -10.08 -5.79
C GLN A 19 4.13 -11.44 -5.80
N ASN A 20 3.72 -12.33 -6.70
CA ASN A 20 4.39 -13.61 -6.87
C ASN A 20 5.79 -13.43 -7.47
N THR A 21 6.75 -14.21 -6.96
CA THR A 21 8.11 -14.29 -7.50
C THR A 21 8.18 -15.27 -8.66
N THR A 22 9.03 -15.00 -9.65
CA THR A 22 9.33 -15.98 -10.71
C THR A 22 10.11 -17.14 -10.12
N THR A 23 9.55 -18.35 -10.16
CA THR A 23 10.18 -19.57 -9.63
C THR A 23 11.04 -20.27 -10.68
N ARG A 24 11.94 -21.16 -10.23
CA ARG A 24 12.73 -22.04 -11.11
C ARG A 24 11.79 -23.07 -11.75
N LEU A 25 11.99 -23.32 -13.04
CA LEU A 25 11.28 -24.36 -13.79
C LEU A 25 12.23 -25.53 -14.05
N TRP A 26 11.73 -26.76 -13.92
CA TRP A 26 12.39 -27.94 -14.48
C TRP A 26 12.19 -27.96 -15.99
N ALA A 27 13.22 -28.32 -16.74
CA ALA A 27 13.15 -28.45 -18.19
C ALA A 27 14.11 -29.51 -18.71
N GLU A 28 13.82 -30.01 -19.91
CA GLU A 28 14.66 -30.98 -20.59
C GLU A 28 16.07 -30.44 -20.84
N LYS A 29 17.07 -31.32 -20.72
CA LYS A 29 18.47 -30.97 -20.94
C LYS A 29 18.67 -30.45 -22.37
N GLY A 30 19.31 -29.29 -22.51
CA GLY A 30 19.54 -28.64 -23.80
C GLY A 30 18.46 -27.63 -24.18
N THR A 31 17.39 -27.50 -23.39
CA THR A 31 16.34 -26.49 -23.62
C THR A 31 16.53 -25.26 -22.73
N ARG A 32 15.97 -24.12 -23.16
CA ARG A 32 15.96 -22.86 -22.40
C ARG A 32 14.52 -22.34 -22.24
N PRO A 33 13.78 -22.80 -21.22
CA PRO A 33 12.43 -22.29 -20.97
C PRO A 33 12.45 -20.82 -20.57
N ARG A 34 11.43 -20.06 -21.01
CA ARG A 34 11.20 -18.68 -20.55
C ARG A 34 10.07 -18.68 -19.53
N ALA A 35 10.39 -18.37 -18.28
CA ALA A 35 9.38 -18.12 -17.26
C ALA A 35 8.92 -16.66 -17.37
N VAL A 36 7.62 -16.44 -17.60
CA VAL A 36 7.03 -15.10 -17.58
C VAL A 36 6.73 -14.73 -16.13
N LYS A 37 7.20 -13.56 -15.69
CA LYS A 37 6.80 -13.01 -14.39
C LYS A 37 5.35 -12.55 -14.47
N GLN A 38 4.45 -13.20 -13.74
CA GLN A 38 3.08 -12.73 -13.61
C GLN A 38 3.07 -11.38 -12.89
N GLN A 39 2.60 -10.35 -13.60
CA GLN A 39 2.47 -8.98 -13.06
C GLN A 39 1.04 -8.66 -12.62
N GLN A 40 0.09 -9.56 -12.89
CA GLN A 40 -1.29 -9.46 -12.42
C GLN A 40 -1.38 -10.02 -11.00
N PHE A 41 -1.58 -9.12 -10.04
CA PHE A 41 -1.80 -9.44 -8.65
C PHE A 41 -2.91 -8.56 -8.10
N GLU A 42 -3.64 -9.08 -7.12
CA GLU A 42 -4.61 -8.31 -6.36
C GLU A 42 -3.88 -7.37 -5.41
N TYR A 43 -4.44 -6.18 -5.23
CA TYR A 43 -3.93 -5.17 -4.33
C TYR A 43 -5.07 -4.37 -3.73
N ALA A 44 -4.79 -3.78 -2.58
CA ALA A 44 -5.57 -2.74 -1.96
C ALA A 44 -4.64 -1.58 -1.60
N TYR A 45 -5.21 -0.43 -1.33
CA TYR A 45 -4.50 0.73 -0.81
C TYR A 45 -4.88 0.96 0.64
N LEU A 46 -3.91 1.41 1.42
CA LEU A 46 -4.05 1.81 2.81
C LEU A 46 -3.73 3.30 2.89
N PHE A 47 -4.70 4.08 3.33
CA PHE A 47 -4.46 5.44 3.79
C PHE A 47 -4.25 5.37 5.29
N GLY A 48 -3.13 5.85 5.78
CA GLY A 48 -2.79 5.82 7.19
C GLY A 48 -2.39 7.20 7.68
N SER A 49 -2.88 7.57 8.86
CA SER A 49 -2.52 8.79 9.56
C SER A 49 -2.11 8.47 10.99
N VAL A 50 -1.02 9.06 11.48
CA VAL A 50 -0.57 8.89 12.87
C VAL A 50 -0.31 10.23 13.53
N CYS A 51 -0.64 10.33 14.82
CA CYS A 51 -0.25 11.43 15.70
C CYS A 51 0.75 10.91 16.75
N PRO A 52 2.07 11.04 16.52
CA PRO A 52 3.09 10.51 17.42
C PRO A 52 3.01 11.07 18.85
N ALA A 53 2.64 12.35 18.99
CA ALA A 53 2.53 13.00 20.29
C ALA A 53 1.44 12.37 21.18
N ARG A 54 0.38 11.83 20.57
CA ARG A 54 -0.75 11.20 21.27
C ARG A 54 -0.72 9.67 21.22
N GLY A 55 0.17 9.08 20.42
CA GLY A 55 0.27 7.63 20.23
C GLY A 55 -0.96 7.00 19.57
N ILE A 56 -1.71 7.77 18.78
CA ILE A 56 -2.92 7.32 18.08
C ILE A 56 -2.69 7.30 16.57
N GLY A 57 -3.48 6.49 15.88
CA GLY A 57 -3.48 6.42 14.43
C GLY A 57 -4.83 5.98 13.88
N GLU A 58 -5.07 6.33 12.64
CA GLU A 58 -6.27 6.01 11.88
C GLU A 58 -5.89 5.48 10.51
N ALA A 59 -6.69 4.55 9.99
CA ALA A 59 -6.42 3.92 8.71
C ALA A 59 -7.69 3.52 7.97
N MET A 60 -7.67 3.68 6.65
CA MET A 60 -8.73 3.25 5.73
C MET A 60 -8.15 2.36 4.63
N VAL A 61 -8.75 1.19 4.43
CA VAL A 61 -8.40 0.27 3.33
C VAL A 61 -9.39 0.46 2.18
N VAL A 62 -8.86 0.68 0.98
CA VAL A 62 -9.65 0.97 -0.22
C VAL A 62 -9.16 0.21 -1.45
N PRO A 63 -10.03 -0.09 -2.42
CA PRO A 63 -9.66 -0.84 -3.63
C PRO A 63 -8.87 -0.01 -4.68
N TRP A 64 -8.94 1.33 -4.66
CA TRP A 64 -8.24 2.22 -5.60
C TRP A 64 -7.95 3.58 -4.96
N VAL A 65 -7.23 4.44 -5.66
CA VAL A 65 -6.78 5.75 -5.18
C VAL A 65 -7.33 6.84 -6.07
N ASN A 66 -8.01 7.81 -5.46
CA ASN A 66 -8.50 9.00 -6.12
C ASN A 66 -8.69 10.14 -5.10
N LYS A 67 -9.10 11.30 -5.60
CA LYS A 67 -9.31 12.49 -4.79
C LYS A 67 -10.47 12.31 -3.81
N GLU A 68 -11.53 11.62 -4.23
CA GLU A 68 -12.73 11.40 -3.43
C GLU A 68 -12.41 10.59 -2.16
N ILE A 69 -11.56 9.57 -2.30
CA ILE A 69 -11.07 8.75 -1.19
C ILE A 69 -10.18 9.57 -0.25
N MET A 70 -9.30 10.42 -0.77
CA MET A 70 -8.50 11.31 0.08
C MET A 70 -9.39 12.27 0.88
N ILE A 71 -10.46 12.80 0.26
CA ILE A 71 -11.43 13.62 0.99
C ILE A 71 -12.12 12.81 2.09
N GLU A 72 -12.46 11.55 1.83
CA GLU A 72 -13.06 10.67 2.84
C GLU A 72 -12.09 10.38 3.99
N HIS A 73 -10.82 10.14 3.71
CA HIS A 73 -9.77 9.91 4.70
C HIS A 73 -9.50 11.10 5.64
N LEU A 74 -9.82 12.32 5.19
CA LEU A 74 -9.58 13.55 5.94
C LEU A 74 -10.79 14.04 6.77
N LYS A 75 -11.89 13.28 6.77
CA LYS A 75 -13.08 13.59 7.58
C LYS A 75 -12.92 13.07 9.00
#